data_AF-A0A1E5W5U9-F1
#
_entry.id   AF-A0A1E5W5U9-F1
#
_cell.length_a   1.000
_cell.length_b   1.000
_cell.length_c   1.000
_cell.angle_alpha   90.00
_cell.angle_beta   90.00
_cell.angle_gamma   90.00
#
_symmetry.space_group_name_H-M   'P 1'
#
loop_
_entity.id
_entity.type
_entity.pdbx_description
1 polymer ?
#
loop_
_entity_poly.entity_id
_entity_poly.type
_entity_poly.pdbx_seq_one_letter_code
_entity_poly.pdbx_strand_id
1 'polypeptide(L)'
;MLAAALAAFLLLLAACAAVSAAPDMSIISYNEEHGAVGLERTEAEVREMYELWLAQHGRAYNALGERDRRFRVFWDNLRFVDAHNARAGDQGYRLGMNQFADLTNEEYRAAYLGARPALALRSRRADGERYRHDGVEDLPENVDWRDKGAVAPVKNQGQCGSCWAFSAVSTVESINQLVTGEMVTLSEQELVECSTNGGNSGCNGGLMDAAFDFIIKNGGIDTEDDYPYKAVDGKCDINRKNAKVVSIDGFEDVPQNDEKSLQKAVAHQPVSVAIEAGGREFQLYKSGVFSGRCTTNLDHGVVAVGYGTENGKDYWIVRNSWGPKWGEAGYIRMERNINDTTGKCGIAMMASYPTKQGPNPPKPSPTPPTPPPPIAPDHVCDENFSCSAGSTCCCAFGFRNVCLVWGCCPIEGATCCKDHASCCPPDYPVCNVRAGTCSMSKNSPLSVPALKRTLAKLNTA
;
A
#
# COMPACT_ATOMS: atom_id res chain seq x y z
N MET A 1 50.47 -14.47 -33.65
CA MET A 1 49.78 -13.67 -32.60
C MET A 1 48.77 -12.67 -33.17
N LEU A 2 49.07 -11.94 -34.26
CA LEU A 2 48.09 -11.01 -34.88
C LEU A 2 46.79 -11.69 -35.39
N ALA A 3 46.88 -12.88 -35.99
CA ALA A 3 45.71 -13.56 -36.55
C ALA A 3 44.69 -14.02 -35.48
N ALA A 4 45.17 -14.43 -34.30
CA ALA A 4 44.32 -14.84 -33.19
C ALA A 4 43.62 -13.64 -32.52
N ALA A 5 44.29 -12.49 -32.47
CA ALA A 5 43.70 -11.24 -31.95
C ALA A 5 42.61 -10.70 -32.89
N LEU A 6 42.80 -10.80 -34.21
CA LEU A 6 41.77 -10.41 -35.18
C LEU A 6 40.52 -11.31 -35.10
N ALA A 7 40.72 -12.62 -34.94
CA ALA A 7 39.61 -13.56 -34.79
C ALA A 7 38.79 -13.31 -33.51
N ALA A 8 39.47 -13.02 -32.39
CA ALA A 8 38.79 -12.69 -31.14
C ALA A 8 38.02 -11.35 -31.23
N PHE A 9 38.57 -10.35 -31.92
CA PHE A 9 37.92 -9.06 -32.12
C PHE A 9 36.68 -9.16 -33.03
N LEU A 10 36.74 -9.99 -34.09
CA LEU A 10 35.60 -10.28 -34.96
C LEU A 10 34.49 -11.07 -34.24
N LEU A 11 34.85 -12.00 -33.34
CA LEU A 11 33.90 -12.72 -32.50
C LEU A 11 33.20 -11.81 -31.48
N LEU A 12 33.93 -10.85 -30.90
CA LEU A 12 33.37 -9.82 -30.00
C LEU A 12 32.42 -8.86 -30.75
N LEU A 13 32.76 -8.45 -31.96
CA LEU A 13 31.87 -7.64 -32.81
C LEU A 13 30.61 -8.40 -33.23
N ALA A 14 30.72 -9.69 -33.55
CA ALA A 14 29.57 -10.54 -33.85
C ALA A 14 28.67 -10.77 -32.62
N ALA A 15 29.26 -10.91 -31.42
CA ALA A 15 28.51 -11.02 -30.17
C ALA A 15 27.79 -9.70 -29.80
N CYS A 16 28.40 -8.54 -30.06
CA CYS A 16 27.73 -7.24 -29.86
C CYS A 16 26.61 -6.98 -30.87
N ALA A 17 26.74 -7.45 -32.12
CA ALA A 17 25.68 -7.33 -33.12
C ALA A 17 24.46 -8.23 -32.80
N ALA A 18 24.67 -9.38 -32.15
CA ALA A 18 23.59 -10.28 -31.73
C ALA A 18 22.78 -9.75 -30.54
N VAL A 19 23.31 -8.80 -29.75
CA VAL A 19 22.62 -8.19 -28.60
C VAL A 19 21.76 -6.98 -29.01
N SER A 20 21.89 -6.48 -30.25
CA SER A 20 21.11 -5.36 -30.77
C SER A 20 19.83 -5.76 -31.53
N ALA A 21 19.56 -7.05 -31.67
CA ALA A 21 18.33 -7.54 -32.29
C ALA A 21 17.31 -7.90 -31.19
N ALA A 22 16.74 -6.87 -30.55
CA ALA A 22 15.37 -7.04 -30.08
C ALA A 22 14.51 -7.28 -31.33
N PRO A 23 13.61 -8.27 -31.37
CA PRO A 23 12.70 -8.37 -32.49
C PRO A 23 11.94 -7.05 -32.56
N ASP A 24 12.02 -6.39 -33.70
CA ASP A 24 11.15 -5.27 -34.03
C ASP A 24 9.73 -5.86 -34.03
N MET A 25 9.05 -5.84 -32.87
CA MET A 25 7.64 -6.18 -32.81
C MET A 25 6.91 -5.05 -33.51
N SER A 26 6.82 -5.17 -34.83
CA SER A 26 5.91 -4.39 -35.64
C SER A 26 4.54 -4.48 -35.00
N ILE A 27 3.92 -3.32 -34.75
CA ILE A 27 2.55 -3.21 -34.26
C ILE A 27 1.58 -4.05 -35.10
N ILE A 28 1.89 -4.22 -36.39
CA ILE A 28 1.10 -5.00 -37.34
C ILE A 28 1.17 -6.50 -37.03
N SER A 29 2.36 -7.04 -36.68
CA SER A 29 2.52 -8.47 -36.42
C SER A 29 1.88 -8.91 -35.10
N TYR A 30 1.88 -8.05 -34.08
CA TYR A 30 1.17 -8.33 -32.82
C TYR A 30 -0.36 -8.39 -33.01
N ASN A 31 -0.91 -7.47 -33.82
CA ASN A 31 -2.34 -7.37 -34.09
C ASN A 31 -2.87 -8.56 -34.92
N GLU A 32 -2.06 -9.08 -35.86
CA GLU A 32 -2.38 -10.30 -36.62
C GLU A 32 -2.38 -11.55 -35.75
N GLU A 33 -1.44 -11.68 -34.81
CA GLU A 33 -1.28 -12.88 -33.97
C GLU A 33 -2.34 -12.98 -32.86
N HIS A 34 -2.91 -11.85 -32.42
CA HIS A 34 -3.83 -11.77 -31.26
C HIS A 34 -5.29 -11.44 -31.61
N GLY A 35 -5.65 -11.42 -32.90
CA GLY A 35 -7.03 -11.26 -33.34
C GLY A 35 -7.62 -9.86 -33.10
N ALA A 36 -6.79 -8.82 -33.08
CA ALA A 36 -7.20 -7.43 -32.86
C ALA A 36 -7.76 -6.73 -34.13
N VAL A 37 -8.17 -7.51 -35.14
CA VAL A 37 -8.66 -6.98 -36.43
C VAL A 37 -10.01 -6.28 -36.20
N GLY A 38 -10.02 -4.95 -36.26
CA GLY A 38 -11.24 -4.12 -36.17
C GLY A 38 -11.45 -3.32 -34.87
N LEU A 39 -10.49 -3.35 -33.93
CA LEU A 39 -10.52 -2.59 -32.67
C LEU A 39 -9.45 -1.48 -32.58
N GLU A 40 -8.83 -1.11 -33.69
CA GLU A 40 -7.73 -0.14 -33.70
C GLU A 40 -8.22 1.29 -33.44
N ARG A 41 -8.05 1.75 -32.19
CA ARG A 41 -8.23 3.17 -31.82
C ARG A 41 -7.08 4.00 -32.38
N THR A 42 -7.41 5.20 -32.84
CA THR A 42 -6.41 6.18 -33.29
C THR A 42 -5.58 6.69 -32.11
N GLU A 43 -4.36 7.17 -32.38
CA GLU A 43 -3.51 7.76 -31.35
C GLU A 43 -4.21 8.91 -30.61
N ALA A 44 -4.95 9.75 -31.35
CA ALA A 44 -5.65 10.89 -30.79
C ALA A 44 -6.71 10.48 -29.75
N GLU A 45 -7.51 9.46 -30.06
CA GLU A 45 -8.51 8.91 -29.12
C GLU A 45 -7.84 8.32 -27.88
N VAL A 46 -6.75 7.57 -28.04
CA VAL A 46 -6.05 6.97 -26.89
C VAL A 46 -5.37 8.04 -26.04
N ARG A 47 -4.88 9.13 -26.65
CA ARG A 47 -4.34 10.28 -25.89
C ARG A 47 -5.43 10.93 -25.05
N GLU A 48 -6.62 11.14 -25.58
CA GLU A 48 -7.74 11.69 -24.80
C GLU A 48 -8.12 10.75 -23.63
N MET A 49 -8.22 9.45 -23.89
CA MET A 49 -8.46 8.45 -22.83
C MET A 49 -7.37 8.48 -21.76
N TYR A 50 -6.11 8.65 -22.16
CA TYR A 50 -4.98 8.72 -21.24
C TYR A 50 -5.04 9.97 -20.36
N GLU A 51 -5.38 11.15 -20.91
CA GLU A 51 -5.55 12.37 -20.11
C GLU A 51 -6.67 12.24 -19.06
N LEU A 52 -7.80 11.63 -19.45
CA LEU A 52 -8.89 11.33 -18.52
C LEU A 52 -8.45 10.35 -17.43
N TRP A 53 -7.71 9.31 -17.82
CA TRP A 53 -7.18 8.32 -16.88
C TRP A 53 -6.19 8.95 -15.89
N LEU A 54 -5.29 9.83 -16.35
CA LEU A 54 -4.36 10.58 -15.51
C LEU A 54 -5.11 11.42 -14.46
N ALA A 55 -6.14 12.16 -14.89
CA ALA A 55 -6.96 12.96 -14.00
C ALA A 55 -7.71 12.10 -12.97
N GLN A 56 -8.31 10.99 -13.39
CA GLN A 56 -9.04 10.07 -12.51
C GLN A 56 -8.14 9.42 -11.44
N HIS A 57 -6.88 9.15 -11.79
CA HIS A 57 -5.91 8.49 -10.92
C HIS A 57 -4.95 9.46 -10.21
N GLY A 58 -5.08 10.77 -10.43
CA GLY A 58 -4.23 11.79 -9.83
C GLY A 58 -2.76 11.66 -10.23
N ARG A 59 -2.48 11.24 -11.47
CA ARG A 59 -1.13 11.00 -11.98
C ARG A 59 -0.55 12.27 -12.59
N ALA A 60 0.71 12.58 -12.25
CA ALA A 60 1.47 13.68 -12.83
C ALA A 60 2.93 13.25 -13.06
N TYR A 61 3.46 13.54 -14.25
CA TYR A 61 4.81 13.16 -14.67
C TYR A 61 5.64 14.38 -15.01
N ASN A 62 6.70 14.62 -14.24
CA ASN A 62 7.55 15.81 -14.38
C ASN A 62 8.89 15.53 -15.07
N ALA A 63 9.28 14.24 -15.17
CA ALA A 63 10.52 13.85 -15.84
C ALA A 63 10.36 13.93 -17.36
N LEU A 64 11.38 14.46 -18.04
CA LEU A 64 11.41 14.58 -19.50
C LEU A 64 11.20 13.21 -20.16
N GLY A 65 10.22 13.12 -21.06
CA GLY A 65 9.91 11.89 -21.80
C GLY A 65 9.15 10.81 -21.02
N GLU A 66 9.01 10.94 -19.69
CA GLU A 66 8.31 9.93 -18.87
C GLU A 66 6.82 9.86 -19.23
N ARG A 67 6.18 11.01 -19.47
CA ARG A 67 4.77 11.05 -19.89
C ARG A 67 4.52 10.27 -21.18
N ASP A 68 5.39 10.41 -22.18
CA ASP A 68 5.27 9.70 -23.47
C ASP A 68 5.63 8.22 -23.34
N ARG A 69 6.56 7.85 -22.46
CA ARG A 69 6.81 6.45 -22.11
C ARG A 69 5.57 5.82 -21.47
N ARG A 70 5.01 6.46 -20.45
CA ARG A 70 3.79 6.01 -19.74
C ARG A 70 2.58 5.92 -20.67
N PHE A 71 2.42 6.87 -21.58
CA PHE A 71 1.40 6.82 -22.64
C PHE A 71 1.54 5.57 -23.52
N ARG A 72 2.75 5.24 -23.97
CA ARG A 72 2.98 4.03 -24.81
C ARG A 72 2.62 2.75 -24.08
N VAL A 73 2.98 2.65 -22.79
CA VAL A 73 2.60 1.51 -21.94
C VAL A 73 1.09 1.45 -21.73
N PHE A 74 0.46 2.60 -21.47
CA PHE A 74 -1.00 2.70 -21.38
C PHE A 74 -1.70 2.22 -22.64
N TRP A 75 -1.23 2.64 -23.81
CA TRP A 75 -1.80 2.21 -25.08
C TRP A 75 -1.63 0.70 -25.30
N ASP A 76 -0.46 0.14 -25.00
CA ASP A 76 -0.23 -1.30 -25.09
C ASP A 76 -1.18 -2.08 -24.16
N ASN A 77 -1.33 -1.64 -22.91
CA ASN A 77 -2.30 -2.23 -21.97
C ASN A 77 -3.74 -2.07 -22.44
N LEU A 78 -4.09 -0.96 -23.08
CA LEU A 78 -5.43 -0.76 -23.65
C LEU A 78 -5.74 -1.78 -24.74
N ARG A 79 -4.80 -2.01 -25.66
CA ARG A 79 -4.96 -3.01 -26.73
C ARG A 79 -5.14 -4.42 -26.15
N PHE A 80 -4.35 -4.75 -25.13
CA PHE A 80 -4.48 -6.04 -24.43
C PHE A 80 -5.86 -6.19 -23.78
N VAL A 81 -6.35 -5.13 -23.10
CA VAL A 81 -7.68 -5.11 -22.48
C VAL A 81 -8.79 -5.26 -23.52
N ASP A 82 -8.72 -4.57 -24.65
CA ASP A 82 -9.72 -4.68 -25.73
C ASP A 82 -9.76 -6.09 -26.32
N ALA A 83 -8.59 -6.64 -26.67
CA ALA A 83 -8.47 -7.97 -27.24
C ALA A 83 -8.98 -9.07 -26.28
N HIS A 84 -8.71 -8.93 -24.99
CA HIS A 84 -9.30 -9.80 -23.97
C HIS A 84 -10.83 -9.62 -23.90
N ASN A 85 -11.30 -8.38 -23.76
CA ASN A 85 -12.69 -8.08 -23.51
C ASN A 85 -13.61 -8.37 -24.70
N ALA A 86 -13.08 -8.44 -25.92
CA ALA A 86 -13.78 -8.95 -27.11
C ALA A 86 -14.25 -10.41 -26.93
N ARG A 87 -13.59 -11.18 -26.05
CA ARG A 87 -13.90 -12.59 -25.72
C ARG A 87 -14.36 -12.75 -24.26
N ALA A 88 -14.72 -11.67 -23.57
CA ALA A 88 -15.09 -11.71 -22.14
C ALA A 88 -16.30 -12.62 -21.86
N GLY A 89 -17.22 -12.77 -22.82
CA GLY A 89 -18.37 -13.68 -22.70
C GLY A 89 -17.94 -15.13 -22.53
N ASP A 90 -16.90 -15.56 -23.24
CA ASP A 90 -16.36 -16.92 -23.18
C ASP A 90 -15.45 -17.10 -21.95
N GLN A 91 -14.68 -16.07 -21.61
CA GLN A 91 -13.73 -16.11 -20.48
C GLN A 91 -14.46 -16.06 -19.11
N GLY A 92 -15.56 -15.33 -19.02
CA GLY A 92 -16.32 -15.15 -17.77
C GLY A 92 -15.78 -14.08 -16.83
N TYR A 93 -14.79 -13.30 -17.28
CA TYR A 93 -14.26 -12.14 -16.54
C TYR A 93 -13.81 -11.03 -17.50
N ARG A 94 -13.56 -9.85 -16.94
CA ARG A 94 -13.18 -8.63 -17.67
C ARG A 94 -11.92 -8.03 -17.09
N LEU A 95 -11.13 -7.45 -17.99
CA LEU A 95 -10.00 -6.58 -17.65
C LEU A 95 -10.40 -5.11 -17.76
N GLY A 96 -9.63 -4.22 -17.15
CA GLY A 96 -9.88 -2.79 -17.21
C GLY A 96 -8.63 -1.96 -16.99
N MET A 97 -8.69 -0.71 -17.44
CA MET A 97 -7.62 0.30 -17.30
C MET A 97 -7.60 0.85 -15.87
N ASN A 98 -7.17 0.02 -14.93
CA ASN A 98 -7.05 0.36 -13.51
C ASN A 98 -5.80 1.22 -13.23
N GLN A 99 -5.46 1.41 -11.95
CA GLN A 99 -4.33 2.26 -11.53
C GLN A 99 -2.93 1.78 -11.97
N PHE A 100 -2.81 0.56 -12.50
CA PHE A 100 -1.57 -0.03 -13.02
C PHE A 100 -1.47 0.03 -14.55
N ALA A 101 -2.42 0.67 -15.21
CA ALA A 101 -2.54 0.64 -16.66
C ALA A 101 -1.37 1.31 -17.40
N ASP A 102 -0.57 2.16 -16.75
CA ASP A 102 0.62 2.79 -17.33
C ASP A 102 1.95 2.15 -16.85
N LEU A 103 1.87 0.97 -16.23
CA LEU A 103 3.02 0.16 -15.84
C LEU A 103 3.19 -1.02 -16.79
N THR A 104 4.44 -1.32 -17.17
CA THR A 104 4.72 -2.59 -17.83
C THR A 104 4.52 -3.73 -16.84
N ASN A 105 4.38 -4.96 -17.34
CA ASN A 105 4.22 -6.10 -16.43
C ASN A 105 5.46 -6.29 -15.55
N GLU A 106 6.66 -6.02 -16.06
CA GLU A 106 7.91 -6.09 -15.30
C GLU A 106 7.97 -5.03 -14.20
N GLU A 107 7.58 -3.78 -14.50
CA GLU A 107 7.51 -2.70 -13.49
C GLU A 107 6.49 -3.01 -12.40
N TYR A 108 5.33 -3.54 -12.78
CA TYR A 108 4.30 -4.00 -11.85
C TYR A 108 4.82 -5.13 -10.95
N ARG A 109 5.42 -6.17 -11.54
CA ARG A 109 5.96 -7.33 -10.81
C ARG A 109 7.04 -6.90 -9.81
N ALA A 110 7.92 -5.98 -10.22
CA ALA A 110 9.01 -5.52 -9.37
C ALA A 110 8.55 -4.65 -8.19
N ALA A 111 7.45 -3.91 -8.33
CA ALA A 111 7.04 -2.91 -7.34
C ALA A 111 5.92 -3.38 -6.38
N TYR A 112 5.02 -4.27 -6.82
CA TYR A 112 3.79 -4.59 -6.08
C TYR A 112 3.69 -6.03 -5.58
N LEU A 113 4.61 -6.90 -6.00
CA LEU A 113 4.71 -8.29 -5.54
C LEU A 113 5.81 -8.42 -4.48
N GLY A 114 5.81 -9.50 -3.70
CA GLY A 114 6.77 -9.62 -2.59
C GLY A 114 6.71 -10.87 -1.74
N ALA A 115 5.81 -11.82 -1.98
CA ALA A 115 5.90 -13.10 -1.25
C ALA A 115 7.16 -13.85 -1.71
N ARG A 116 7.86 -14.51 -0.77
CA ARG A 116 9.06 -15.31 -1.07
C ARG A 116 8.90 -16.76 -0.64
N PRO A 117 8.23 -17.62 -1.42
CA PRO A 117 7.98 -19.01 -1.06
C PRO A 117 9.25 -19.85 -0.89
N ALA A 118 10.34 -19.46 -1.55
CA ALA A 118 11.65 -20.09 -1.40
C ALA A 118 12.16 -20.07 0.07
N LEU A 119 11.67 -19.13 0.89
CA LEU A 119 11.95 -19.10 2.33
C LEU A 119 11.08 -20.10 3.11
N ALA A 120 9.85 -20.37 2.66
CA ALA A 120 8.92 -21.32 3.31
C ALA A 120 9.41 -22.77 3.20
N LEU A 121 10.06 -23.14 2.08
CA LEU A 121 10.67 -24.47 1.89
C LEU A 121 11.74 -24.81 2.95
N ARG A 122 12.25 -23.80 3.68
CA ARG A 122 13.22 -23.96 4.78
C ARG A 122 12.58 -24.08 6.16
N SER A 123 11.30 -23.74 6.30
CA SER A 123 10.53 -23.79 7.54
C SER A 123 9.44 -24.85 7.41
N ARG A 124 9.82 -26.13 7.44
CA ARG A 124 8.85 -27.23 7.46
C ARG A 124 8.18 -27.32 8.84
N ARG A 125 7.14 -26.53 9.08
CA ARG A 125 6.14 -26.87 10.10
C ARG A 125 5.24 -27.97 9.53
N ALA A 126 4.75 -28.84 10.40
CA ALA A 126 3.78 -29.84 9.99
C ALA A 126 2.42 -29.15 9.82
N ASP A 127 1.67 -29.55 8.79
CA ASP A 127 0.30 -29.09 8.58
C ASP A 127 -0.55 -29.29 9.84
N GLY A 128 -1.45 -28.35 10.12
CA GLY A 128 -2.43 -28.49 11.19
C GLY A 128 -3.48 -29.55 10.86
N GLU A 129 -3.91 -30.29 11.86
CA GLU A 129 -4.96 -31.32 11.70
C GLU A 129 -6.38 -30.75 11.80
N ARG A 130 -6.55 -29.53 12.37
CA ARG A 130 -7.86 -28.94 12.69
C ARG A 130 -8.81 -28.84 11.49
N TYR A 131 -8.29 -28.39 10.34
CA TYR A 131 -9.09 -28.20 9.12
C TYR A 131 -8.73 -29.20 8.02
N ARG A 132 -8.10 -30.34 8.37
CA ARG A 132 -7.97 -31.43 7.42
C ARG A 132 -9.37 -31.91 7.01
N HIS A 133 -9.60 -31.96 5.71
CA HIS A 133 -10.86 -32.43 5.17
C HIS A 133 -10.90 -33.97 5.21
N ASP A 134 -11.84 -34.51 5.97
CA ASP A 134 -12.11 -35.93 6.14
C ASP A 134 -13.45 -36.37 5.51
N GLY A 135 -14.21 -35.43 4.94
CA GLY A 135 -15.52 -35.68 4.33
C GLY A 135 -16.66 -35.90 5.31
N VAL A 136 -16.45 -35.57 6.59
CA VAL A 136 -17.45 -35.79 7.66
C VAL A 136 -18.33 -34.54 7.87
N GLU A 137 -17.80 -33.36 7.57
CA GLU A 137 -18.47 -32.08 7.83
C GLU A 137 -19.16 -31.52 6.58
N ASP A 138 -20.46 -31.21 6.72
CA ASP A 138 -21.21 -30.47 5.71
C ASP A 138 -20.90 -28.96 5.83
N LEU A 139 -20.15 -28.44 4.87
CA LEU A 139 -19.79 -27.01 4.83
C LEU A 139 -20.89 -26.17 4.16
N PRO A 140 -21.04 -24.88 4.55
CA PRO A 140 -21.94 -23.98 3.85
C PRO A 140 -21.60 -23.86 2.37
N GLU A 141 -22.60 -23.72 1.50
CA GLU A 141 -22.38 -23.55 0.05
C GLU A 141 -21.67 -22.23 -0.30
N ASN A 142 -22.00 -21.17 0.45
CA ASN A 142 -21.45 -19.84 0.26
C ASN A 142 -21.00 -19.27 1.62
N VAL A 143 -19.82 -18.68 1.64
CA VAL A 143 -19.27 -17.99 2.81
C VAL A 143 -18.75 -16.64 2.36
N ASP A 144 -19.10 -15.59 3.09
CA ASP A 144 -18.54 -14.26 2.92
C ASP A 144 -18.38 -13.60 4.29
N TRP A 145 -17.14 -13.50 4.74
CA TRP A 145 -16.83 -12.91 6.05
C TRP A 145 -17.04 -11.39 6.09
N ARG A 146 -17.18 -10.73 4.93
CA ARG A 146 -17.54 -9.31 4.85
C ARG A 146 -18.93 -9.06 5.43
N ASP A 147 -19.87 -9.96 5.15
CA ASP A 147 -21.25 -9.89 5.65
C ASP A 147 -21.35 -10.10 7.17
N LYS A 148 -20.30 -10.67 7.78
CA LYS A 148 -20.18 -10.86 9.23
C LYS A 148 -19.43 -9.71 9.91
N GLY A 149 -19.02 -8.68 9.16
CA GLY A 149 -18.18 -7.60 9.68
C GLY A 149 -16.78 -8.05 10.08
N ALA A 150 -16.36 -9.27 9.69
CA ALA A 150 -15.09 -9.88 10.07
C ALA A 150 -13.95 -9.56 9.09
N VAL A 151 -14.11 -8.55 8.24
CA VAL A 151 -13.10 -8.12 7.27
C VAL A 151 -13.00 -6.59 7.30
N ALA A 152 -11.82 -6.07 7.65
CA ALA A 152 -11.56 -4.63 7.65
C ALA A 152 -11.58 -4.03 6.22
N PRO A 153 -11.71 -2.70 6.07
CA PRO A 153 -11.64 -2.05 4.76
C PRO A 153 -10.36 -2.37 3.97
N VAL A 154 -10.44 -2.47 2.64
CA VAL A 154 -9.27 -2.75 1.80
C VAL A 154 -8.22 -1.63 1.92
N LYS A 155 -6.99 -2.02 2.27
CA LYS A 155 -5.83 -1.12 2.36
C LYS A 155 -4.98 -1.16 1.08
N ASN A 156 -3.92 -0.35 1.03
CA ASN A 156 -3.01 -0.27 -0.13
C ASN A 156 -1.54 -0.35 0.32
N GLN A 157 -0.83 -1.39 -0.12
CA GLN A 157 0.58 -1.62 0.19
C GLN A 157 1.54 -0.66 -0.55
N GLY A 158 1.05 0.08 -1.55
CA GLY A 158 1.92 0.93 -2.37
C GLY A 158 3.01 0.12 -3.10
N GLN A 159 4.17 0.75 -3.32
CA GLN A 159 5.31 0.16 -4.03
C GLN A 159 6.28 -0.53 -3.06
N CYS A 160 5.75 -1.44 -2.26
CA CYS A 160 6.47 -2.19 -1.24
C CYS A 160 6.01 -3.64 -1.27
N GLY A 161 6.93 -4.60 -1.35
CA GLY A 161 6.65 -6.04 -1.32
C GLY A 161 6.23 -6.56 0.06
N SER A 162 5.28 -5.90 0.69
CA SER A 162 4.78 -6.15 2.05
C SER A 162 3.45 -6.90 2.08
N CYS A 163 3.01 -7.49 0.97
CA CYS A 163 1.77 -8.27 0.87
C CYS A 163 1.67 -9.40 1.93
N TRP A 164 2.81 -9.97 2.35
CA TRP A 164 2.89 -10.91 3.47
C TRP A 164 2.41 -10.30 4.80
N ALA A 165 2.72 -9.04 5.08
CA ALA A 165 2.29 -8.32 6.27
C ALA A 165 0.79 -8.00 6.20
N PHE A 166 0.31 -7.50 5.05
CA PHE A 166 -1.12 -7.23 4.84
C PHE A 166 -1.98 -8.49 4.96
N SER A 167 -1.51 -9.62 4.40
CA SER A 167 -2.21 -10.90 4.50
C SER A 167 -2.30 -11.37 5.95
N ALA A 168 -1.19 -11.33 6.69
CA ALA A 168 -1.15 -11.74 8.10
C ALA A 168 -1.99 -10.81 9.00
N VAL A 169 -1.83 -9.48 8.86
CA VAL A 169 -2.62 -8.50 9.63
C VAL A 169 -4.11 -8.72 9.38
N SER A 170 -4.52 -8.84 8.13
CA SER A 170 -5.94 -9.02 7.77
C SER A 170 -6.58 -10.24 8.44
N THR A 171 -5.86 -11.36 8.57
CA THR A 171 -6.41 -12.54 9.25
C THR A 171 -6.37 -12.43 10.77
N VAL A 172 -5.41 -11.69 11.33
CA VAL A 172 -5.38 -11.35 12.77
C VAL A 172 -6.53 -10.41 13.15
N GLU A 173 -6.79 -9.38 12.34
CA GLU A 173 -7.96 -8.49 12.48
C GLU A 173 -9.26 -9.31 12.45
N SER A 174 -9.35 -10.23 11.49
CA SER A 174 -10.53 -11.07 11.29
C SER A 174 -10.79 -11.99 12.48
N ILE A 175 -9.78 -12.77 12.91
CA ILE A 175 -9.96 -13.69 14.05
C ILE A 175 -10.22 -12.92 15.35
N ASN A 176 -9.67 -11.71 15.49
CA ASN A 176 -9.97 -10.85 16.62
C ASN A 176 -11.45 -10.45 16.65
N GLN A 177 -12.00 -9.98 15.52
CA GLN A 177 -13.43 -9.66 15.41
C GLN A 177 -14.30 -10.90 15.71
N LEU A 178 -13.92 -12.08 15.24
CA LEU A 178 -14.69 -13.31 15.44
C LEU A 178 -14.72 -13.76 16.91
N VAL A 179 -13.61 -13.61 17.63
CA VAL A 179 -13.48 -14.06 19.03
C VAL A 179 -13.97 -13.01 20.02
N THR A 180 -13.69 -11.74 19.77
CA THR A 180 -13.92 -10.64 20.73
C THR A 180 -15.13 -9.77 20.39
N GLY A 181 -15.58 -9.78 19.13
CA GLY A 181 -16.58 -8.86 18.61
C GLY A 181 -16.06 -7.46 18.29
N GLU A 182 -14.77 -7.17 18.49
CA GLU A 182 -14.15 -5.86 18.24
C GLU A 182 -13.28 -5.87 16.98
N MET A 183 -13.57 -4.98 16.02
CA MET A 183 -12.77 -4.80 14.81
C MET A 183 -11.74 -3.73 15.11
N VAL A 184 -10.47 -4.12 15.09
CA VAL A 184 -9.34 -3.22 15.33
C VAL A 184 -8.47 -3.26 14.09
N THR A 185 -8.19 -2.11 13.47
CA THR A 185 -7.26 -2.03 12.35
C THR A 185 -5.82 -2.00 12.85
N LEU A 186 -5.01 -2.96 12.42
CA LEU A 186 -3.67 -3.20 12.97
C LEU A 186 -2.57 -2.74 12.01
N SER A 187 -1.35 -2.56 12.53
CA SER A 187 -0.22 -2.00 11.80
C SER A 187 0.52 -3.03 10.94
N GLU A 188 0.45 -2.91 9.62
CA GLU A 188 1.38 -3.63 8.74
C GLU A 188 2.82 -3.10 8.87
N GLN A 189 3.00 -1.83 9.21
CA GLN A 189 4.33 -1.21 9.31
C GLN A 189 5.15 -1.75 10.47
N GLU A 190 4.50 -2.08 11.60
CA GLU A 190 5.17 -2.74 12.72
C GLU A 190 5.78 -4.06 12.25
N LEU A 191 5.05 -4.87 11.47
CA LEU A 191 5.60 -6.09 10.90
C LEU A 191 6.76 -5.80 9.94
N VAL A 192 6.58 -4.85 9.01
CA VAL A 192 7.61 -4.48 8.03
C VAL A 192 8.93 -4.07 8.71
N GLU A 193 8.86 -3.26 9.77
CA GLU A 193 10.06 -2.72 10.43
C GLU A 193 10.61 -3.64 11.54
N CYS A 194 9.78 -4.46 12.20
CA CYS A 194 10.15 -5.21 13.41
C CYS A 194 10.20 -6.75 13.27
N SER A 195 9.58 -7.34 12.24
CA SER A 195 9.54 -8.80 12.03
C SER A 195 10.82 -9.37 11.35
N THR A 196 11.86 -8.56 11.18
CA THR A 196 13.05 -8.90 10.38
C THR A 196 13.91 -10.04 10.93
N ASN A 197 13.88 -10.25 12.26
CA ASN A 197 14.62 -11.35 12.91
C ASN A 197 14.01 -12.75 12.65
N GLY A 198 12.80 -12.82 12.09
CA GLY A 198 12.05 -14.06 11.85
C GLY A 198 12.11 -14.58 10.41
N GLY A 199 12.92 -13.99 9.53
CA GLY A 199 13.03 -14.36 8.12
C GLY A 199 12.28 -13.43 7.15
N ASN A 200 11.51 -12.48 7.66
CA ASN A 200 10.91 -11.41 6.85
C ASN A 200 11.95 -10.33 6.51
N SER A 201 11.80 -9.68 5.36
CA SER A 201 12.75 -8.71 4.81
C SER A 201 12.06 -7.40 4.41
N GLY A 202 11.04 -6.99 5.17
CA GLY A 202 10.31 -5.75 4.93
C GLY A 202 9.68 -5.69 3.54
N CYS A 203 9.95 -4.61 2.80
CA CYS A 203 9.51 -4.41 1.41
C CYS A 203 10.18 -5.36 0.41
N ASN A 204 11.25 -6.06 0.80
CA ASN A 204 11.87 -7.07 -0.06
C ASN A 204 11.13 -8.41 0.00
N GLY A 205 10.15 -8.57 0.90
CA GLY A 205 9.30 -9.74 0.97
C GLY A 205 9.35 -10.50 2.29
N GLY A 206 8.47 -11.48 2.42
CA GLY A 206 8.29 -12.22 3.67
C GLY A 206 7.27 -13.37 3.56
N LEU A 207 6.96 -13.94 4.72
CA LEU A 207 6.02 -15.04 4.97
C LEU A 207 5.03 -14.64 6.05
N MET A 208 3.76 -15.04 5.87
CA MET A 208 2.68 -14.79 6.83
C MET A 208 2.96 -15.50 8.17
N ASP A 209 3.48 -16.72 8.13
CA ASP A 209 3.82 -17.50 9.32
C ASP A 209 4.84 -16.82 10.21
N ALA A 210 5.88 -16.23 9.61
CA ALA A 210 6.90 -15.47 10.33
C ALA A 210 6.32 -14.20 10.96
N ALA A 211 5.30 -13.61 10.33
CA ALA A 211 4.56 -12.50 10.91
C ALA A 211 3.73 -12.95 12.12
N PHE A 212 2.99 -14.06 12.02
CA PHE A 212 2.24 -14.61 13.16
C PHE A 212 3.17 -14.96 14.32
N ASP A 213 4.30 -15.61 14.03
CA ASP A 213 5.34 -15.95 15.00
C ASP A 213 5.88 -14.70 15.73
N PHE A 214 6.07 -13.59 14.98
CA PHE A 214 6.46 -12.31 15.55
C PHE A 214 5.38 -11.76 16.49
N ILE A 215 4.11 -11.74 16.07
CA ILE A 215 3.00 -11.21 16.89
C ILE A 215 2.91 -11.97 18.21
N ILE A 216 3.03 -13.30 18.18
CA ILE A 216 3.04 -14.17 19.36
C ILE A 216 4.20 -13.79 20.30
N LYS A 217 5.43 -13.73 19.76
CA LYS A 217 6.64 -13.44 20.56
C LYS A 217 6.69 -12.00 21.07
N ASN A 218 6.11 -11.07 20.33
CA ASN A 218 6.02 -9.66 20.71
C ASN A 218 4.97 -9.44 21.82
N GLY A 219 4.04 -10.40 21.99
CA GLY A 219 2.93 -10.31 22.94
C GLY A 219 1.72 -9.55 22.39
N GLY A 220 1.66 -9.37 21.07
CA GLY A 220 0.62 -8.64 20.36
C GLY A 220 1.18 -7.71 19.29
N ILE A 221 0.28 -6.95 18.66
CA ILE A 221 0.55 -5.99 17.58
C ILE A 221 -0.24 -4.71 17.83
N ASP A 222 0.32 -3.58 17.40
CA ASP A 222 -0.23 -2.23 17.56
C ASP A 222 -1.29 -1.88 16.50
N THR A 223 -2.02 -0.80 16.75
CA THR A 223 -2.98 -0.25 15.80
C THR A 223 -2.29 0.43 14.62
N GLU A 224 -3.00 0.53 13.49
CA GLU A 224 -2.58 1.37 12.35
C GLU A 224 -2.36 2.83 12.78
N ASP A 225 -3.14 3.35 13.75
CA ASP A 225 -3.02 4.74 14.19
C ASP A 225 -1.73 4.98 15.02
N ASP A 226 -1.38 4.04 15.90
CA ASP A 226 -0.16 4.13 16.72
C ASP A 226 1.11 3.93 15.87
N TYR A 227 1.02 3.06 14.85
CA TYR A 227 2.13 2.74 13.96
C TYR A 227 1.69 2.77 12.47
N PRO A 228 1.55 3.96 11.86
CA PRO A 228 1.00 4.10 10.51
C PRO A 228 1.88 3.54 9.40
N TYR A 229 1.23 3.06 8.35
CA TYR A 229 1.85 2.52 7.15
C TYR A 229 2.55 3.58 6.30
N LYS A 230 3.80 3.28 5.89
CA LYS A 230 4.67 4.19 5.14
C LYS A 230 5.05 3.68 3.76
N ALA A 231 4.74 2.43 3.43
CA ALA A 231 5.11 1.77 2.19
C ALA A 231 6.63 1.77 1.89
N VAL A 232 7.45 1.80 2.94
CA VAL A 232 8.92 1.76 2.84
C VAL A 232 9.51 1.00 4.02
N ASP A 233 10.72 0.48 3.84
CA ASP A 233 11.51 -0.07 4.93
C ASP A 233 11.90 1.02 5.93
N GLY A 234 12.02 0.61 7.19
CA GLY A 234 12.40 1.47 8.30
C GLY A 234 13.05 0.69 9.43
N LYS A 235 13.50 1.41 10.45
CA LYS A 235 13.98 0.78 11.69
C LYS A 235 12.80 0.58 12.61
N CYS A 236 12.72 -0.59 13.24
CA CYS A 236 11.73 -0.87 14.28
C CYS A 236 11.71 0.24 15.34
N ASP A 237 10.60 0.96 15.43
CA ASP A 237 10.38 2.03 16.41
C ASP A 237 9.85 1.43 17.71
N ILE A 238 10.74 1.21 18.66
CA ILE A 238 10.41 0.63 19.97
C ILE A 238 9.43 1.47 20.79
N ASN A 239 9.31 2.77 20.50
CA ASN A 239 8.40 3.65 21.24
C ASN A 239 6.97 3.52 20.73
N ARG A 240 6.81 3.29 19.43
CA ARG A 240 5.51 2.96 18.82
C ARG A 240 5.13 1.51 19.11
N LYS A 241 6.12 0.62 19.15
CA LYS A 241 5.97 -0.81 19.39
C LYS A 241 5.61 -1.17 20.85
N ASN A 242 4.55 -0.58 21.40
CA ASN A 242 4.31 -0.57 22.85
C ASN A 242 2.89 -0.93 23.30
N ALA A 243 1.84 -0.73 22.50
CA ALA A 243 0.46 -0.84 22.94
C ALA A 243 -0.06 -2.28 22.92
N LYS A 244 0.34 -3.07 21.92
CA LYS A 244 0.09 -4.51 21.75
C LYS A 244 -1.39 -4.85 21.93
N VAL A 245 -2.24 -4.14 21.20
CA VAL A 245 -3.69 -4.11 21.40
C VAL A 245 -4.40 -5.41 21.01
N VAL A 246 -3.81 -6.20 20.12
CA VAL A 246 -4.35 -7.50 19.69
C VAL A 246 -3.27 -8.56 19.76
N SER A 247 -3.60 -9.71 20.33
CA SER A 247 -2.73 -10.89 20.39
C SER A 247 -3.41 -12.13 19.81
N ILE A 248 -2.59 -13.10 19.41
CA ILE A 248 -3.00 -14.43 18.95
C ILE A 248 -2.24 -15.48 19.77
N ASP A 249 -2.82 -16.67 19.91
CA ASP A 249 -2.27 -17.75 20.73
C ASP A 249 -1.33 -18.67 19.94
N GLY A 250 -1.52 -18.72 18.62
CA GLY A 250 -0.78 -19.58 17.72
C GLY A 250 -1.17 -19.35 16.26
N PHE A 251 -0.70 -20.22 15.38
CA PHE A 251 -1.19 -20.35 14.01
C PHE A 251 -0.97 -21.78 13.54
N GLU A 252 -1.72 -22.17 12.52
CA GLU A 252 -1.63 -23.49 11.89
C GLU A 252 -1.65 -23.33 10.37
N ASP A 253 -0.99 -24.27 9.67
CA ASP A 253 -1.01 -24.36 8.22
C ASP A 253 -2.16 -25.27 7.77
N VAL A 254 -2.82 -24.90 6.68
CA VAL A 254 -3.79 -25.76 6.00
C VAL A 254 -3.01 -26.83 5.21
N PRO A 255 -3.48 -28.09 5.18
CA PRO A 255 -2.90 -29.12 4.32
C PRO A 255 -2.63 -28.63 2.89
N GLN A 256 -1.38 -28.75 2.46
CA GLN A 256 -0.95 -28.23 1.16
C GLN A 256 -1.61 -28.99 0.00
N ASN A 257 -1.95 -28.25 -1.05
CA ASN A 257 -2.54 -28.76 -2.29
C ASN A 257 -3.88 -29.47 -2.06
N ASP A 258 -4.69 -28.95 -1.13
CA ASP A 258 -6.02 -29.47 -0.84
C ASP A 258 -7.03 -28.32 -0.73
N GLU A 259 -7.69 -28.00 -1.85
CA GLU A 259 -8.75 -26.99 -1.90
C GLU A 259 -9.92 -27.29 -0.96
N LYS A 260 -10.17 -28.56 -0.59
CA LYS A 260 -11.25 -28.92 0.34
C LYS A 260 -10.87 -28.61 1.78
N SER A 261 -9.62 -28.88 2.16
CA SER A 261 -9.09 -28.46 3.46
C SER A 261 -9.04 -26.92 3.57
N LEU A 262 -8.66 -26.23 2.48
CA LEU A 262 -8.76 -24.77 2.41
C LEU A 262 -10.20 -24.27 2.55
N GLN A 263 -11.15 -24.94 1.89
CA GLN A 263 -12.57 -24.56 1.97
C GLN A 263 -13.09 -24.71 3.40
N LYS A 264 -12.73 -25.81 4.07
CA LYS A 264 -13.07 -26.06 5.49
C LYS A 264 -12.49 -24.97 6.40
N ALA A 265 -11.24 -24.58 6.19
CA ALA A 265 -10.64 -23.48 6.95
C ALA A 265 -11.35 -22.13 6.71
N VAL A 266 -11.60 -21.79 5.44
CA VAL A 266 -12.30 -20.56 5.05
C VAL A 266 -13.74 -20.53 5.56
N ALA A 267 -14.40 -21.69 5.71
CA ALA A 267 -15.73 -21.77 6.30
C ALA A 267 -15.77 -21.38 7.80
N HIS A 268 -14.63 -21.41 8.48
CA HIS A 268 -14.52 -21.11 9.91
C HIS A 268 -13.89 -19.75 10.21
N GLN A 269 -13.00 -19.25 9.33
CA GLN A 269 -12.38 -17.92 9.46
C GLN A 269 -11.69 -17.51 8.15
N PRO A 270 -11.40 -16.21 7.92
CA PRO A 270 -10.50 -15.81 6.84
C PRO A 270 -9.10 -16.43 6.94
N VAL A 271 -8.54 -16.83 5.80
CA VAL A 271 -7.26 -17.56 5.70
C VAL A 271 -6.26 -16.78 4.85
N SER A 272 -5.02 -16.66 5.34
CA SER A 272 -3.92 -16.05 4.59
C SER A 272 -3.43 -17.06 3.57
N VAL A 273 -3.38 -16.67 2.30
CA VAL A 273 -2.94 -17.54 1.20
C VAL A 273 -1.90 -16.84 0.34
N ALA A 274 -0.96 -17.59 -0.21
CA ALA A 274 -0.08 -17.10 -1.27
C ALA A 274 -0.57 -17.56 -2.65
N ILE A 275 -0.45 -16.68 -3.65
CA ILE A 275 -0.82 -16.93 -5.04
C ILE A 275 0.29 -16.44 -5.97
N GLU A 276 0.27 -16.88 -7.23
CA GLU A 276 0.96 -16.19 -8.32
C GLU A 276 0.06 -15.11 -8.91
N ALA A 277 0.47 -13.85 -8.78
CA ALA A 277 -0.29 -12.67 -9.19
C ALA A 277 0.43 -11.85 -10.26
N GLY A 278 1.52 -12.36 -10.82
CA GLY A 278 2.39 -11.59 -11.69
C GLY A 278 1.98 -11.55 -13.16
N GLY A 279 0.97 -12.31 -13.58
CA GLY A 279 0.41 -12.25 -14.93
C GLY A 279 -0.27 -10.92 -15.27
N ARG A 280 -0.20 -10.51 -16.54
CA ARG A 280 -0.81 -9.27 -17.05
C ARG A 280 -2.34 -9.23 -16.92
N GLU A 281 -3.00 -10.39 -17.06
CA GLU A 281 -4.45 -10.52 -16.82
C GLU A 281 -4.80 -10.25 -15.35
N PHE A 282 -3.95 -10.66 -14.40
CA PHE A 282 -4.14 -10.39 -12.98
C PHE A 282 -3.89 -8.91 -12.67
N GLN A 283 -2.80 -8.33 -13.19
CA GLN A 283 -2.49 -6.90 -13.07
C GLN A 283 -3.71 -6.02 -13.45
N LEU A 284 -4.38 -6.36 -14.56
CA LEU A 284 -5.47 -5.57 -15.14
C LEU A 284 -6.87 -6.10 -14.82
N TYR A 285 -7.00 -7.04 -13.88
CA TYR A 285 -8.29 -7.60 -13.48
C TYR A 285 -9.28 -6.50 -13.06
N LYS A 286 -10.54 -6.63 -13.49
CA LYS A 286 -11.62 -5.70 -13.17
C LYS A 286 -12.82 -6.36 -12.50
N SER A 287 -13.31 -7.47 -13.04
CA SER A 287 -14.53 -8.12 -12.54
C SER A 287 -14.73 -9.51 -13.13
N GLY A 288 -15.55 -10.34 -12.49
CA GLY A 288 -15.92 -11.70 -12.90
C GLY A 288 -15.08 -12.77 -12.23
N VAL A 289 -15.39 -14.04 -12.48
CA VAL A 289 -14.61 -15.17 -11.95
C VAL A 289 -13.34 -15.34 -12.77
N PHE A 290 -12.20 -15.00 -12.19
CA PHE A 290 -10.90 -15.05 -12.81
C PHE A 290 -10.49 -16.49 -13.12
N SER A 291 -10.50 -16.80 -14.42
CA SER A 291 -10.07 -18.06 -15.02
C SER A 291 -8.80 -17.87 -15.87
N GLY A 292 -8.13 -16.72 -15.76
CA GLY A 292 -6.93 -16.37 -16.52
C GLY A 292 -5.72 -17.28 -16.28
N ARG A 293 -4.68 -17.10 -17.09
CA ARG A 293 -3.46 -17.92 -16.99
C ARG A 293 -2.58 -17.43 -15.84
N CYS A 294 -2.09 -18.38 -15.04
CA CYS A 294 -1.12 -18.15 -13.98
C CYS A 294 -0.26 -19.39 -13.79
N THR A 295 0.91 -19.22 -13.18
CA THR A 295 1.77 -20.33 -12.78
C THR A 295 1.54 -20.66 -11.30
N THR A 296 2.38 -21.52 -10.74
CA THR A 296 2.43 -21.85 -9.31
C THR A 296 3.66 -21.28 -8.60
N ASN A 297 4.39 -20.36 -9.26
CA ASN A 297 5.50 -19.63 -8.66
C ASN A 297 4.96 -18.47 -7.80
N LEU A 298 4.46 -18.79 -6.61
CA LEU A 298 3.76 -17.83 -5.75
C LEU A 298 4.66 -16.58 -5.49
N ASP A 299 4.08 -15.40 -5.60
CA ASP A 299 4.79 -14.12 -5.47
C ASP A 299 3.97 -13.06 -4.74
N HIS A 300 2.76 -13.38 -4.29
CA HIS A 300 1.88 -12.44 -3.62
C HIS A 300 1.06 -13.06 -2.49
N GLY A 301 1.01 -12.38 -1.34
CA GLY A 301 0.20 -12.76 -0.17
C GLY A 301 -1.14 -12.03 -0.17
N VAL A 302 -2.24 -12.78 -0.07
CA VAL A 302 -3.62 -12.30 -0.09
C VAL A 302 -4.45 -13.03 0.98
N VAL A 303 -5.75 -12.75 1.08
CA VAL A 303 -6.63 -13.42 2.05
C VAL A 303 -7.86 -14.00 1.37
N ALA A 304 -8.09 -15.29 1.55
CA ALA A 304 -9.36 -15.91 1.22
C ALA A 304 -10.38 -15.57 2.31
N VAL A 305 -11.36 -14.73 1.98
CA VAL A 305 -12.40 -14.23 2.91
C VAL A 305 -13.77 -14.87 2.67
N GLY A 306 -13.83 -15.85 1.78
CA GLY A 306 -15.07 -16.49 1.40
C GLY A 306 -14.95 -17.33 0.15
N TYR A 307 -16.06 -17.96 -0.22
CA TYR A 307 -16.21 -18.73 -1.44
C TYR A 307 -17.69 -18.80 -1.81
N GLY A 308 -17.98 -19.15 -3.06
CA GLY A 308 -19.34 -19.38 -3.52
C GLY A 308 -19.39 -19.97 -4.92
N THR A 309 -20.58 -19.92 -5.51
CA THR A 309 -20.84 -20.41 -6.87
C THR A 309 -21.70 -19.41 -7.63
N GLU A 310 -21.29 -19.04 -8.84
CA GLU A 310 -22.05 -18.16 -9.74
C GLU A 310 -22.13 -18.80 -11.12
N ASN A 311 -23.34 -18.98 -11.66
CA ASN A 311 -23.58 -19.56 -12.99
C ASN A 311 -22.88 -20.92 -13.21
N GLY A 312 -22.85 -21.76 -12.18
CA GLY A 312 -22.19 -23.07 -12.21
C GLY A 312 -20.65 -23.01 -12.15
N LYS A 313 -20.06 -21.84 -11.88
CA LYS A 313 -18.61 -21.69 -11.63
C LYS A 313 -18.37 -21.42 -10.16
N ASP A 314 -17.58 -22.29 -9.53
CA ASP A 314 -17.14 -22.11 -8.15
C ASP A 314 -16.01 -21.07 -8.09
N TYR A 315 -16.01 -20.26 -7.03
CA TYR A 315 -14.98 -19.26 -6.82
C TYR A 315 -14.59 -19.07 -5.35
N TRP A 316 -13.36 -18.62 -5.15
CA TRP A 316 -12.87 -18.00 -3.92
C TRP A 316 -13.14 -16.50 -3.95
N ILE A 317 -13.49 -15.90 -2.82
CA ILE A 317 -13.50 -14.44 -2.64
C ILE A 317 -12.17 -14.07 -1.99
N VAL A 318 -11.32 -13.37 -2.72
CA VAL A 318 -9.96 -13.05 -2.28
C VAL A 318 -9.79 -11.55 -2.10
N ARG A 319 -9.43 -11.13 -0.89
CA ARG A 319 -9.06 -9.75 -0.56
C ARG A 319 -7.63 -9.48 -0.97
N ASN A 320 -7.42 -8.43 -1.76
CA ASN A 320 -6.10 -7.96 -2.15
C ASN A 320 -5.70 -6.70 -1.34
N SER A 321 -4.44 -6.28 -1.46
CA SER A 321 -3.83 -5.14 -0.76
C SER A 321 -3.42 -4.01 -1.70
N TRP A 322 -4.13 -3.84 -2.82
CA TRP A 322 -3.87 -2.79 -3.83
C TRP A 322 -4.91 -1.66 -3.81
N GLY A 323 -5.62 -1.50 -2.70
CA GLY A 323 -6.68 -0.50 -2.56
C GLY A 323 -7.97 -0.83 -3.31
N PRO A 324 -9.05 -0.09 -3.01
CA PRO A 324 -10.39 -0.42 -3.50
C PRO A 324 -10.62 -0.11 -4.99
N LYS A 325 -9.69 0.57 -5.67
CA LYS A 325 -9.82 0.90 -7.09
C LYS A 325 -9.42 -0.26 -8.02
N TRP A 326 -8.72 -1.26 -7.51
CA TRP A 326 -8.35 -2.47 -8.25
C TRP A 326 -9.44 -3.54 -8.13
N GLY A 327 -9.69 -4.31 -9.20
CA GLY A 327 -10.66 -5.41 -9.19
C GLY A 327 -12.08 -5.00 -8.78
N GLU A 328 -12.74 -5.91 -8.07
CA GLU A 328 -14.09 -5.75 -7.52
C GLU A 328 -14.00 -5.09 -6.14
N ALA A 329 -13.78 -3.77 -6.11
CA ALA A 329 -13.61 -2.99 -4.88
C ALA A 329 -12.43 -3.47 -4.00
N GLY A 330 -11.33 -3.89 -4.62
CA GLY A 330 -10.15 -4.43 -3.95
C GLY A 330 -10.14 -5.96 -3.81
N TYR A 331 -11.16 -6.63 -4.32
CA TYR A 331 -11.28 -8.09 -4.30
C TYR A 331 -11.14 -8.68 -5.71
N ILE A 332 -10.84 -9.97 -5.74
CA ILE A 332 -10.91 -10.82 -6.92
C ILE A 332 -11.69 -12.09 -6.58
N ARG A 333 -12.56 -12.50 -7.50
CA ARG A 333 -13.16 -13.83 -7.45
C ARG A 333 -12.28 -14.77 -8.28
N MET A 334 -11.60 -15.71 -7.65
CA MET A 334 -10.72 -16.67 -8.33
C MET A 334 -11.43 -17.99 -8.53
N GLU A 335 -11.33 -18.58 -9.71
CA GLU A 335 -11.88 -19.90 -10.00
C GLU A 335 -11.42 -20.94 -8.95
N ARG A 336 -12.37 -21.75 -8.47
CA ARG A 336 -12.17 -22.78 -7.44
C ARG A 336 -12.55 -24.15 -8.01
N ASN A 337 -12.02 -25.22 -7.41
CA ASN A 337 -12.30 -26.61 -7.80
C ASN A 337 -11.84 -26.91 -9.23
N ILE A 338 -10.68 -26.38 -9.60
CA ILE A 338 -10.06 -26.72 -10.88
C ILE A 338 -9.48 -28.13 -10.81
N ASN A 339 -9.21 -28.74 -11.97
CA ASN A 339 -8.56 -30.06 -12.04
C ASN A 339 -7.05 -29.97 -11.79
N ASP A 340 -6.64 -29.30 -10.71
CA ASP A 340 -5.27 -29.15 -10.24
C ASP A 340 -5.30 -29.02 -8.70
N THR A 341 -4.53 -29.86 -8.01
CA THR A 341 -4.50 -29.89 -6.55
C THR A 341 -3.91 -28.62 -5.93
N THR A 342 -3.10 -27.87 -6.69
CA THR A 342 -2.54 -26.59 -6.23
C THR A 342 -3.58 -25.47 -6.15
N GLY A 343 -4.76 -25.67 -6.76
CA GLY A 343 -5.78 -24.63 -6.94
C GLY A 343 -5.36 -23.54 -7.93
N LYS A 344 -6.30 -22.68 -8.32
CA LYS A 344 -6.02 -21.61 -9.28
C LYS A 344 -4.90 -20.69 -8.78
N CYS A 345 -3.85 -20.55 -9.59
CA CYS A 345 -2.65 -19.76 -9.28
C CYS A 345 -1.92 -20.19 -8.00
N GLY A 346 -2.06 -21.46 -7.61
CA GLY A 346 -1.40 -22.03 -6.45
C GLY A 346 -2.01 -21.65 -5.10
N ILE A 347 -3.26 -21.16 -5.08
CA ILE A 347 -3.94 -20.68 -3.86
C ILE A 347 -3.99 -21.71 -2.72
N ALA A 348 -3.95 -23.02 -3.02
CA ALA A 348 -3.96 -24.09 -2.02
C ALA A 348 -2.55 -24.57 -1.62
N MET A 349 -1.47 -23.99 -2.16
CA MET A 349 -0.11 -24.45 -1.89
C MET A 349 0.46 -23.94 -0.56
N MET A 350 0.07 -22.73 -0.15
CA MET A 350 0.58 -22.07 1.05
C MET A 350 -0.53 -21.24 1.68
N ALA A 351 -1.24 -21.87 2.61
CA ALA A 351 -2.35 -21.28 3.33
C ALA A 351 -2.16 -21.48 4.83
N SER A 352 -2.31 -20.42 5.61
CA SER A 352 -2.14 -20.45 7.06
C SER A 352 -3.09 -19.48 7.74
N TYR A 353 -3.39 -19.72 9.01
CA TYR A 353 -4.36 -18.92 9.76
C TYR A 353 -3.95 -18.79 11.23
N PRO A 354 -4.13 -17.59 11.82
CA PRO A 354 -3.90 -17.39 13.24
C PRO A 354 -5.00 -18.07 14.06
N THR A 355 -4.65 -18.51 15.27
CA THR A 355 -5.59 -19.04 16.26
C THR A 355 -5.67 -18.10 17.46
N LYS A 356 -6.90 -17.90 17.95
CA LYS A 356 -7.18 -17.07 19.12
C LYS A 356 -8.32 -17.72 19.92
N GLN A 357 -8.15 -17.83 21.22
CA GLN A 357 -9.10 -18.47 22.15
C GLN A 357 -9.62 -17.49 23.20
N GLY A 358 -8.89 -16.40 23.45
CA GLY A 358 -9.13 -15.50 24.56
C GLY A 358 -9.27 -14.01 24.18
N PRO A 359 -9.61 -13.17 25.18
CA PRO A 359 -9.68 -11.73 24.99
C PRO A 359 -8.31 -11.14 24.64
N ASN A 360 -8.31 -9.88 24.21
CA ASN A 360 -7.08 -9.13 23.98
C ASN A 360 -6.32 -8.82 25.27
N PRO A 361 -5.01 -8.52 25.18
CA PRO A 361 -4.25 -8.01 26.31
C PRO A 361 -4.98 -6.81 26.93
N PRO A 362 -4.87 -6.59 28.25
CA PRO A 362 -5.43 -5.40 28.87
C PRO A 362 -4.86 -4.18 28.13
N LYS A 363 -5.75 -3.32 27.61
CA LYS A 363 -5.32 -2.06 27.00
C LYS A 363 -4.35 -1.39 27.98
N PRO A 364 -3.14 -0.97 27.55
CA PRO A 364 -2.25 -0.22 28.41
C PRO A 364 -3.07 0.89 29.04
N SER A 365 -2.97 1.04 30.38
CA SER A 365 -3.64 2.16 31.04
C SER A 365 -3.28 3.42 30.27
N PRO A 366 -4.26 4.28 29.89
CA PRO A 366 -3.95 5.49 29.15
C PRO A 366 -2.83 6.18 29.90
N THR A 367 -1.69 6.37 29.24
CA THR A 367 -0.60 7.16 29.79
C THR A 367 -1.24 8.43 30.29
N PRO A 368 -1.09 8.80 31.58
CA PRO A 368 -1.61 10.08 32.07
C PRO A 368 -1.20 11.13 31.06
N PRO A 369 -2.11 12.03 30.63
CA PRO A 369 -1.75 13.06 29.67
C PRO A 369 -0.45 13.67 30.15
N THR A 370 0.59 13.61 29.31
CA THR A 370 1.89 14.21 29.61
C THR A 370 1.60 15.59 30.16
N PRO A 371 2.07 15.94 31.37
CA PRO A 371 1.88 17.28 31.88
C PRO A 371 2.31 18.23 30.77
N PRO A 372 1.52 19.27 30.46
CA PRO A 372 1.97 20.25 29.48
C PRO A 372 3.39 20.68 29.87
N PRO A 373 4.31 20.81 28.88
CA PRO A 373 5.67 21.26 29.18
C PRO A 373 5.58 22.50 30.08
N PRO A 374 6.47 22.64 31.07
CA PRO A 374 6.41 23.76 32.00
C PRO A 374 6.25 25.04 31.18
N ILE A 375 5.17 25.78 31.46
CA ILE A 375 4.86 27.03 30.77
C ILE A 375 6.11 27.87 30.88
N ALA A 376 6.83 28.01 29.77
CA ALA A 376 7.97 28.91 29.71
C ALA A 376 7.45 30.31 30.07
N PRO A 377 8.22 31.10 30.84
CA PRO A 377 7.76 32.41 31.26
C PRO A 377 7.41 33.26 30.03
N ASP A 378 6.32 34.03 30.14
CA ASP A 378 5.87 34.94 29.08
C ASP A 378 7.04 35.81 28.60
N HIS A 379 7.13 36.01 27.28
CA HIS A 379 8.13 36.86 26.66
C HIS A 379 7.75 38.33 26.89
N VAL A 380 8.44 39.00 27.82
CA VAL A 380 8.21 40.41 28.17
C VAL A 380 8.62 41.30 26.99
N CYS A 381 7.67 42.09 26.47
CA CYS A 381 7.91 43.02 25.37
C CYS A 381 8.42 44.37 25.90
N ASP A 382 7.81 44.86 26.98
CA ASP A 382 8.24 46.01 27.76
C ASP A 382 7.65 45.93 29.19
N GLU A 383 7.76 47.00 29.98
CA GLU A 383 7.23 47.07 31.34
C GLU A 383 5.72 46.81 31.42
N ASN A 384 4.95 47.15 30.38
CA ASN A 384 3.50 47.11 30.36
C ASN A 384 2.92 45.96 29.51
N PHE A 385 3.71 45.29 28.69
CA PHE A 385 3.22 44.27 27.76
C PHE A 385 4.08 43.01 27.73
N SER A 386 3.39 41.87 27.60
CA SER A 386 4.00 40.56 27.42
C SER A 386 3.26 39.73 26.37
N CYS A 387 4.00 38.81 25.76
CA CYS A 387 3.48 37.80 24.85
C CYS A 387 3.68 36.40 25.45
N SER A 388 2.84 35.45 25.07
CA SER A 388 3.03 34.05 25.48
C SER A 388 4.40 33.53 25.03
N ALA A 389 4.97 32.60 25.80
CA ALA A 389 6.26 32.02 25.45
C ALA A 389 6.29 31.43 24.03
N GLY A 390 7.44 31.54 23.37
CA GLY A 390 7.61 31.16 21.96
C GLY A 390 7.00 32.14 20.96
N SER A 391 6.57 33.34 21.40
CA SER A 391 6.08 34.41 20.55
C SER A 391 7.10 35.53 20.37
N THR A 392 6.99 36.28 19.27
CA THR A 392 7.81 37.48 19.03
C THR A 392 7.00 38.75 19.28
N CYS A 393 7.54 39.65 20.09
CA CYS A 393 6.98 40.97 20.33
C CYS A 393 7.15 41.88 19.10
N CYS A 394 6.04 42.33 18.53
CA CYS A 394 6.01 43.22 17.38
C CYS A 394 5.28 44.52 17.71
N CYS A 395 5.90 45.67 17.43
CA CYS A 395 5.24 46.94 17.68
C CYS A 395 4.01 47.12 16.76
N ALA A 396 2.83 47.24 17.37
CA ALA A 396 1.57 47.45 16.66
C ALA A 396 1.26 48.94 16.51
N PHE A 397 1.57 49.74 17.53
CA PHE A 397 1.44 51.20 17.50
C PHE A 397 2.56 51.84 18.31
N GLY A 398 3.28 52.80 17.74
CA GLY A 398 4.39 53.47 18.40
C GLY A 398 4.49 54.93 18.01
N PHE A 399 5.15 55.72 18.85
CA PHE A 399 5.47 57.12 18.61
C PHE A 399 6.97 57.35 18.76
N ARG A 400 7.63 57.80 17.70
CA ARG A 400 9.10 57.89 17.60
C ARG A 400 9.76 56.53 17.89
N ASN A 401 10.61 56.45 18.91
CA ASN A 401 11.35 55.23 19.26
C ASN A 401 10.68 54.45 20.40
N VAL A 402 9.45 54.81 20.79
CA VAL A 402 8.71 54.13 21.86
C VAL A 402 7.52 53.40 21.25
N CYS A 403 7.39 52.11 21.56
CA CYS A 403 6.19 51.37 21.25
C CYS A 403 5.15 51.59 22.34
N LEU A 404 3.94 51.98 21.96
CA LEU A 404 2.83 52.25 22.89
C LEU A 404 1.89 51.05 23.00
N VAL A 405 1.82 50.23 21.96
CA VAL A 405 1.01 49.01 21.91
C VAL A 405 1.78 47.92 21.20
N TRP A 406 1.92 46.78 21.87
CA TRP A 406 2.56 45.59 21.34
C TRP A 406 1.54 44.60 20.78
N GLY A 407 1.97 43.85 19.78
CA GLY A 407 1.29 42.65 19.29
C GLY A 407 2.22 41.43 19.33
N CYS A 408 1.62 40.25 19.41
CA CYS A 408 2.34 38.99 19.49
C CYS A 408 2.26 38.26 18.15
N CYS A 409 3.41 37.91 17.61
CA CYS A 409 3.51 36.92 16.54
C CYS A 409 3.63 35.52 17.16
N PRO A 410 2.85 34.51 16.73
CA PRO A 410 2.76 33.21 17.41
C PRO A 410 3.95 32.26 17.11
N ILE A 411 5.14 32.83 16.91
CA ILE A 411 6.39 32.12 16.63
C ILE A 411 7.57 32.98 17.11
N GLU A 412 8.68 32.34 17.46
CA GLU A 412 9.92 32.98 17.91
C GLU A 412 10.77 33.44 16.71
N GLY A 413 11.49 34.55 16.86
CA GLY A 413 12.36 35.10 15.81
C GLY A 413 11.62 35.64 14.58
N ALA A 414 10.33 35.95 14.71
CA ALA A 414 9.51 36.39 13.58
C ALA A 414 9.90 37.78 13.07
N THR A 415 9.75 38.00 11.77
CA THR A 415 9.88 39.34 11.19
C THR A 415 8.55 40.08 11.25
N CYS A 416 8.54 41.22 11.93
CA CYS A 416 7.36 42.08 12.05
C CYS A 416 7.11 42.88 10.75
N CYS A 417 6.04 42.55 10.02
CA CYS A 417 5.61 43.30 8.83
C CYS A 417 5.13 44.74 9.12
N LYS A 418 5.20 45.60 8.10
CA LYS A 418 4.86 47.03 8.21
C LYS A 418 3.36 47.34 8.23
N ASP A 419 2.51 46.34 8.01
CA ASP A 419 1.06 46.48 8.09
C ASP A 419 0.53 46.49 9.54
N HIS A 420 1.43 46.28 10.52
CA HIS A 420 1.13 46.19 11.96
C HIS A 420 0.18 45.04 12.35
N ALA A 421 -0.31 44.27 11.39
CA ALA A 421 -1.26 43.18 11.58
C ALA A 421 -0.65 41.80 11.33
N SER A 422 0.46 41.71 10.58
CA SER A 422 1.04 40.44 10.15
C SER A 422 2.51 40.29 10.53
N CYS A 423 2.99 39.06 10.56
CA CYS A 423 4.38 38.72 10.79
C CYS A 423 4.78 37.51 9.95
N CYS A 424 6.09 37.36 9.72
CA CYS A 424 6.64 36.32 8.91
C CYS A 424 7.58 35.40 9.69
N PRO A 425 7.61 34.09 9.38
CA PRO A 425 8.57 33.15 9.96
C PRO A 425 10.03 33.57 9.75
N PRO A 426 10.94 33.19 10.66
CA PRO A 426 12.37 33.49 10.53
C PRO A 426 12.97 32.97 9.21
N ASP A 427 12.50 31.81 8.73
CA ASP A 427 12.96 31.22 7.46
C ASP A 427 12.42 31.96 6.21
N TYR A 428 11.38 32.79 6.38
CA TYR A 428 10.72 33.54 5.31
C TYR A 428 10.56 35.02 5.68
N PRO A 429 11.65 35.76 5.96
CA PRO A 429 11.56 37.05 6.65
C PRO A 429 10.98 38.20 5.79
N VAL A 430 10.81 38.00 4.48
CA VAL A 430 10.38 39.07 3.56
C VAL A 430 8.85 39.15 3.50
N CYS A 431 8.29 40.22 4.09
CA CYS A 431 6.85 40.47 4.07
C CYS A 431 6.33 40.99 2.73
N ASN A 432 5.32 40.32 2.16
CA ASN A 432 4.47 40.83 1.11
C ASN A 432 3.05 41.10 1.65
N VAL A 433 2.86 42.30 2.20
CA VAL A 433 1.60 42.71 2.85
C VAL A 433 0.41 42.78 1.89
N ARG A 434 0.62 42.97 0.58
CA ARG A 434 -0.47 43.02 -0.40
C ARG A 434 -1.00 41.63 -0.74
N ALA A 435 -0.10 40.65 -0.81
CA ALA A 435 -0.45 39.26 -1.10
C ALA A 435 -0.77 38.47 0.18
N GLY A 436 -0.46 39.00 1.37
CA GLY A 436 -0.60 38.27 2.63
C GLY A 436 0.38 37.10 2.77
N THR A 437 1.57 37.22 2.18
CA THR A 437 2.57 36.15 2.14
C THR A 437 3.95 36.59 2.60
N CYS A 438 4.80 35.60 2.89
CA CYS A 438 6.17 35.73 3.38
C CYS A 438 7.10 34.95 2.46
N SER A 439 8.25 35.50 2.11
CA SER A 439 9.22 34.85 1.21
C SER A 439 10.63 34.81 1.80
N MET A 440 11.44 33.86 1.35
CA MET A 440 12.84 33.73 1.79
C MET A 440 13.71 34.91 1.36
N SER A 441 13.39 35.51 0.20
CA SER A 441 14.11 36.65 -0.37
C SER A 441 13.17 37.51 -1.23
N LYS A 442 13.62 38.74 -1.57
CA LYS A 442 12.92 39.60 -2.53
C LYS A 442 12.94 38.91 -3.91
N ASN A 443 11.77 38.50 -4.42
CA ASN A 443 11.54 37.75 -5.67
C ASN A 443 11.65 36.21 -5.61
N SER A 444 11.64 35.59 -4.43
CA SER A 444 11.51 34.13 -4.33
C SER A 444 10.16 33.66 -4.90
N PRO A 445 10.12 32.60 -5.74
CA PRO A 445 8.87 31.99 -6.21
C PRO A 445 8.17 31.20 -5.10
N LEU A 446 8.88 30.88 -4.01
CA LEU A 446 8.36 30.18 -2.84
C LEU A 446 7.91 31.20 -1.79
N SER A 447 6.63 31.16 -1.45
CA SER A 447 6.04 31.98 -0.39
C SER A 447 5.13 31.17 0.51
N VAL A 448 5.15 31.48 1.80
CA VAL A 448 4.22 30.93 2.80
C VAL A 448 3.20 32.01 3.22
N PRO A 449 2.00 31.64 3.70
CA PRO A 449 1.06 32.61 4.24
C PRO A 449 1.66 33.40 5.42
N ALA A 450 1.36 34.70 5.51
CA ALA A 450 1.74 35.50 6.66
C ALA A 450 0.89 35.14 7.88
N LEU A 451 1.52 35.18 9.06
CA LEU A 451 0.84 34.91 10.32
C LEU A 451 0.19 36.19 10.84
N LYS A 452 -1.00 36.06 11.42
CA LYS A 452 -1.69 37.19 12.05
C LYS A 452 -1.11 37.44 13.43
N ARG A 453 -0.92 38.72 13.75
CA ARG A 453 -0.60 39.16 15.10
C ARG A 453 -1.86 39.19 15.95
N THR A 454 -1.69 38.89 17.24
CA THR A 454 -2.68 39.19 18.28
C THR A 454 -2.21 40.39 19.10
N LEU A 455 -3.10 41.00 19.87
CA LEU A 455 -2.70 42.07 20.80
C LEU A 455 -1.91 41.46 21.96
N ALA A 456 -0.81 42.12 22.37
CA ALA A 456 -0.08 41.70 23.56
C ALA A 456 -0.90 41.91 24.83
N LYS A 457 -0.63 41.10 25.84
CA LYS A 457 -1.32 41.17 27.13
C LYS A 457 -0.72 42.34 27.93
N LEU A 458 -1.58 43.14 28.56
CA LEU A 458 -1.14 44.15 29.51
C LEU A 458 -0.61 43.46 30.77
N ASN A 459 0.63 43.77 31.17
CA ASN A 459 1.18 43.37 32.45
C ASN A 459 0.38 44.10 33.53
N THR A 460 -0.35 43.35 34.34
CA THR A 460 -0.98 43.91 35.54
C THR A 460 0.10 44.16 36.58
N ALA A 461 0.17 45.38 37.11
CA ALA A 461 1.07 45.74 38.22
C ALA A 461 0.84 44.87 39.46
#